data_AF-A0AAW0XRT7-F1
#
_entry.id   AF-A0AAW0XRT7-F1
#
_cell.length_a   1.000
_cell.length_b   1.000
_cell.length_c   1.000
_cell.angle_alpha   90.00
_cell.angle_beta   90.00
_cell.angle_gamma   90.00
#
_symmetry.space_group_name_H-M   'P 1'
#
loop_
_entity.id
_entity.type
_entity.pdbx_description
1 polymer ?
#
loop_
_entity_poly.entity_id
_entity_poly.type
_entity_poly.pdbx_seq_one_letter_code
_entity_poly.pdbx_strand_id
1 'polypeptide(L)'
;GRVDEGAPPHVFVSTHLLQVYDHLLNPEAVRCLVLEAVEEDGAVVPLYQVAEGRAHTSYAAAVAAISGVPQNLIQRANQVYECIRGGRLPPRWSLLEDENERRRCEAVVSLLLSHDLSKDPLHILLEKVRGYSQKPGSPGRSHHMTMESSDSARFRTPSGTPRRSRSRREKTDGE
;
A
#
# COMPACT_ATOMS: atom_id res chain seq x y z
N GLY A 1 11.68 -44.14 11.81
CA GLY A 1 12.36 -42.83 11.81
C GLY A 1 12.65 -42.48 13.26
N ARG A 2 13.89 -42.10 13.58
CA ARG A 2 14.22 -41.62 14.93
C ARG A 2 13.54 -40.27 15.12
N VAL A 3 12.78 -40.15 16.20
CA VAL A 3 12.37 -38.86 16.74
C VAL A 3 13.53 -38.41 17.61
N ASP A 4 14.24 -37.36 17.19
CA ASP A 4 15.31 -36.77 18.00
C ASP A 4 14.68 -36.04 19.19
N GLU A 5 14.50 -36.77 20.29
CA GLU A 5 14.09 -36.20 21.58
C GLU A 5 15.19 -35.23 22.06
N GLY A 6 14.95 -33.93 21.88
CA GLY A 6 15.85 -32.85 22.32
C GLY A 6 16.25 -31.85 21.23
N ALA A 7 15.86 -32.05 19.97
CA ALA A 7 16.08 -31.05 18.93
C ALA A 7 15.15 -29.83 19.15
N PRO A 8 15.65 -28.58 19.00
CA PRO A 8 14.82 -27.39 19.09
C PRO A 8 13.73 -27.41 18.01
N PRO A 9 12.53 -26.88 18.29
CA PRO A 9 11.42 -26.90 17.34
C PRO A 9 11.77 -26.10 16.08
N HIS A 10 11.45 -26.66 14.92
CA HIS A 10 11.51 -25.92 13.66
C HIS A 10 10.27 -25.05 13.53
N VAL A 11 10.45 -23.73 13.51
CA VAL A 11 9.36 -22.74 13.47
C VAL A 11 9.46 -21.90 12.21
N PHE A 12 8.33 -21.72 11.53
CA PHE A 12 8.18 -20.70 10.49
C PHE A 12 7.35 -19.55 11.03
N VAL A 13 7.83 -18.32 10.83
CA VAL A 13 7.14 -17.09 11.21
C VAL A 13 6.96 -16.23 9.98
N SER A 14 5.71 -15.85 9.68
CA SER A 14 5.38 -14.85 8.68
C SER A 14 4.98 -13.56 9.37
N THR A 15 5.46 -12.41 8.88
CA THR A 15 5.24 -11.11 9.51
C THR A 15 5.33 -9.97 8.51
N HIS A 16 4.61 -8.89 8.81
CA HIS A 16 4.68 -7.62 8.07
C HIS A 16 5.60 -6.59 8.75
N LEU A 17 6.25 -6.96 9.86
CA LEU A 17 7.16 -6.10 10.60
C LEU A 17 8.58 -6.17 10.00
N LEU A 18 8.92 -5.20 9.14
CA LEU A 18 10.22 -5.14 8.44
C LEU A 18 11.43 -5.12 9.41
N GLN A 19 11.23 -4.55 10.61
CA GLN A 19 12.27 -4.36 11.63
C GLN A 19 12.33 -5.48 12.66
N VAL A 20 11.50 -6.53 12.56
CA VAL A 20 11.47 -7.60 13.58
C VAL A 20 12.84 -8.24 13.80
N TYR A 21 13.62 -8.39 12.73
CA TYR A 21 14.94 -9.01 12.78
C TYR A 21 15.93 -8.18 13.60
N ASP A 22 15.80 -6.86 13.59
CA ASP A 22 16.68 -5.94 14.31
C ASP A 22 16.47 -6.00 15.84
N HIS A 23 15.44 -6.73 16.28
CA HIS A 23 15.07 -6.93 17.68
C HIS A 23 15.22 -8.39 18.13
N LEU A 24 15.78 -9.27 17.30
CA LEU A 24 16.04 -10.66 17.69
C LEU A 24 17.22 -10.74 18.66
N LEU A 25 17.08 -11.58 19.69
CA LEU A 25 18.15 -11.84 20.64
C LEU A 25 19.29 -12.66 20.02
N ASN A 26 18.95 -13.62 19.15
CA ASN A 26 19.88 -14.55 18.49
C ASN A 26 19.61 -14.57 16.96
N PRO A 27 19.94 -13.50 16.22
CA PRO A 27 19.66 -13.40 14.79
C PRO A 27 20.35 -14.50 13.95
N GLU A 28 21.51 -14.99 14.37
CA GLU A 28 22.27 -16.06 13.71
C GLU A 28 21.56 -17.42 13.70
N ALA A 29 20.62 -17.64 14.62
CA ALA A 29 19.79 -18.84 14.66
C ALA A 29 18.59 -18.76 13.70
N VAL A 30 18.39 -17.62 13.02
CA VAL A 30 17.21 -17.36 12.19
C VAL A 30 17.61 -17.14 10.74
N ARG A 31 17.02 -17.93 9.83
CA ARG A 31 17.12 -17.68 8.39
C ARG A 31 15.99 -16.74 7.96
N CYS A 32 16.33 -15.63 7.32
CA CYS A 32 15.36 -14.73 6.73
C CYS A 32 15.00 -15.16 5.31
N LEU A 33 13.70 -15.24 5.06
CA LEU A 33 13.13 -15.54 3.75
C LEU A 33 12.16 -14.44 3.37
N VAL A 34 12.13 -14.10 2.09
CA VAL A 34 11.21 -13.10 1.53
C VAL A 34 10.50 -13.68 0.30
N LEU A 35 9.24 -13.29 0.12
CA LEU A 35 8.53 -13.53 -1.14
C LEU A 35 8.87 -12.41 -2.12
N GLU A 36 9.41 -12.78 -3.28
CA GLU A 36 9.83 -11.83 -4.29
C GLU A 36 8.64 -11.17 -5.01
N ALA A 37 8.82 -9.90 -5.34
CA ALA A 37 7.92 -9.11 -6.17
C ALA A 37 8.73 -8.16 -7.05
N VAL A 38 8.18 -7.82 -8.23
CA VAL A 38 8.79 -6.87 -9.18
C VAL A 38 7.88 -5.65 -9.29
N GLU A 39 8.49 -4.48 -9.46
CA GLU A 39 7.78 -3.25 -9.82
C GLU A 39 7.85 -3.05 -11.34
N GLU A 40 6.71 -3.18 -12.02
CA GLU A 40 6.57 -2.95 -13.46
C GLU A 40 5.46 -1.93 -13.71
N ASP A 41 5.74 -0.88 -14.49
CA ASP A 41 4.77 0.16 -14.85
C ASP A 41 3.98 0.77 -13.68
N GLY A 42 4.61 0.85 -12.49
CA GLY A 42 4.01 1.37 -11.27
C GLY A 42 3.07 0.38 -10.54
N ALA A 43 3.04 -0.88 -10.98
CA ALA A 43 2.35 -1.99 -10.31
C ALA A 43 3.36 -2.93 -9.63
N VAL A 44 2.94 -3.51 -8.51
CA VAL A 44 3.71 -4.54 -7.80
C VAL A 44 3.18 -5.91 -8.24
N VAL A 45 4.05 -6.71 -8.84
CA VAL A 45 3.75 -8.05 -9.34
C VAL A 45 4.40 -9.09 -8.44
N PRO A 46 3.64 -9.89 -7.67
CA PRO A 46 4.20 -10.97 -6.87
C PRO A 46 4.72 -12.09 -7.78
N LEU A 47 5.97 -12.53 -7.56
CA LEU A 47 6.55 -13.66 -8.30
C LEU A 47 6.21 -15.01 -7.67
N TYR A 48 5.72 -15.01 -6.43
CA TYR A 48 5.45 -16.21 -5.63
C TYR A 48 6.67 -17.12 -5.45
N GLN A 49 7.87 -16.55 -5.50
CA GLN A 49 9.14 -17.23 -5.27
C GLN A 49 9.71 -16.83 -3.92
N VAL A 50 10.24 -17.80 -3.19
CA VAL A 50 10.90 -17.57 -1.91
C VAL A 50 12.40 -17.40 -2.18
N ALA A 51 12.95 -16.27 -1.75
CA ALA A 51 14.37 -15.98 -1.79
C ALA A 51 14.94 -15.80 -0.37
N GLU A 52 16.23 -16.05 -0.22
CA GLU A 52 16.94 -15.73 1.02
C GLU A 52 17.17 -14.22 1.11
N GLY A 53 16.79 -13.64 2.25
CA GLY A 53 16.89 -12.20 2.47
C GLY A 53 15.73 -11.61 3.25
N ARG A 54 15.72 -10.27 3.32
CA ARG A 54 14.72 -9.47 4.05
C ARG A 54 14.02 -8.53 3.08
N ALA A 55 12.72 -8.31 3.30
CA ALA A 55 12.03 -7.20 2.65
C ALA A 55 12.55 -5.87 3.20
N HIS A 56 12.90 -4.93 2.31
CA HIS A 56 13.37 -3.60 2.69
C HIS A 56 12.27 -2.53 2.62
N THR A 57 11.20 -2.81 1.87
CA THR A 57 10.09 -1.89 1.64
C THR A 57 8.77 -2.61 1.90
N SER A 58 7.73 -1.82 2.18
CA SER A 58 6.36 -2.32 2.30
C SER A 58 5.60 -2.02 1.02
N TYR A 59 4.87 -3.02 0.52
CA TYR A 59 3.99 -2.87 -0.63
C TYR A 59 2.55 -2.49 -0.25
N ALA A 60 2.30 -2.09 0.99
CA ALA A 60 0.94 -1.77 1.48
C ALA A 60 0.24 -0.69 0.63
N ALA A 61 0.96 0.35 0.21
CA ALA A 61 0.39 1.40 -0.64
C ALA A 61 -0.01 0.87 -2.04
N ALA A 62 0.80 0.00 -2.63
CA ALA A 62 0.49 -0.63 -3.91
C ALA A 62 -0.72 -1.57 -3.80
N VAL A 63 -0.77 -2.38 -2.75
CA VAL A 63 -1.92 -3.26 -2.47
C VAL A 63 -3.20 -2.44 -2.25
N ALA A 64 -3.12 -1.31 -1.54
CA ALA A 64 -4.25 -0.40 -1.35
C ALA A 64 -4.75 0.18 -2.68
N ALA A 65 -3.84 0.58 -3.58
CA ALA A 65 -4.20 1.09 -4.91
C ALA A 65 -4.95 0.02 -5.73
N ILE A 66 -4.44 -1.21 -5.77
CA ILE A 66 -5.06 -2.34 -6.46
C ILE A 66 -6.42 -2.69 -5.85
N SER A 67 -6.58 -2.50 -4.54
CA SER A 67 -7.84 -2.73 -3.81
C SER A 67 -8.89 -1.62 -4.02
N GLY A 68 -8.58 -0.60 -4.83
CA GLY A 68 -9.50 0.51 -5.14
C GLY A 68 -9.55 1.60 -4.07
N VAL A 69 -8.55 1.69 -3.18
CA VAL A 69 -8.46 2.79 -2.22
C VAL A 69 -8.20 4.10 -2.99
N PRO A 70 -8.96 5.17 -2.71
CA PRO A 70 -8.77 6.45 -3.39
C PRO A 70 -7.34 7.00 -3.27
N GLN A 71 -6.78 7.48 -4.39
CA GLN A 71 -5.37 7.90 -4.47
C GLN A 71 -5.01 9.02 -3.49
N ASN A 72 -5.94 9.93 -3.20
CA ASN A 72 -5.74 10.99 -2.21
C ASN A 72 -5.57 10.43 -0.79
N LEU A 73 -6.22 9.30 -0.45
CA LEU A 73 -6.01 8.63 0.84
C LEU A 73 -4.66 7.94 0.89
N ILE A 74 -4.24 7.30 -0.20
CA ILE A 74 -2.92 6.63 -0.29
C ILE A 74 -1.79 7.66 -0.15
N GLN A 75 -1.86 8.77 -0.87
CA GLN A 75 -0.89 9.87 -0.76
C GLN A 75 -0.80 10.40 0.66
N ARG A 76 -1.95 10.56 1.33
CA ARG A 76 -1.97 11.01 2.72
C ARG A 76 -1.41 9.95 3.68
N ALA A 77 -1.70 8.67 3.47
CA ALA A 77 -1.10 7.59 4.26
C ALA A 77 0.42 7.59 4.14
N ASN A 78 0.97 7.76 2.93
CA ASN A 78 2.41 7.90 2.70
C ASN A 78 2.98 9.14 3.40
N GLN A 79 2.30 10.29 3.33
CA GLN A 79 2.72 11.50 4.05
C GLN A 79 2.78 11.27 5.57
N VAL A 80 1.76 10.63 6.14
CA VAL A 80 1.71 10.28 7.57
C VAL A 80 2.83 9.32 7.93
N TYR A 81 3.06 8.29 7.12
CA TYR A 81 4.14 7.33 7.29
C TYR A 81 5.51 8.01 7.34
N GLU A 82 5.79 8.91 6.39
CA GLU A 82 7.05 9.66 6.35
C GLU A 82 7.25 10.58 7.56
N CYS A 83 6.18 11.19 8.07
CA CYS A 83 6.22 11.96 9.31
C CYS A 83 6.58 11.06 10.50
N ILE A 84 5.86 9.94 10.68
CA ILE A 84 6.08 9.01 11.81
C ILE A 84 7.49 8.42 11.75
N ARG A 85 7.93 7.97 10.56
CA ARG A 85 9.28 7.44 10.34
C ARG A 85 10.36 8.47 10.69
N GLY A 86 10.10 9.75 10.44
CA GLY A 86 10.98 10.86 10.80
C GLY A 86 10.79 11.41 12.22
N GLY A 87 10.00 10.78 13.09
CA GLY A 87 9.74 11.24 14.46
C GLY A 87 8.96 12.56 14.54
N ARG A 88 8.19 12.91 13.50
CA ARG A 88 7.39 14.14 13.42
C ARG A 88 5.90 13.84 13.47
N LEU A 89 5.13 14.80 13.98
CA LEU A 89 3.68 14.75 13.89
C LEU A 89 3.21 15.03 12.45
N PRO A 90 2.30 14.23 11.90
CA PRO A 90 1.67 14.55 10.61
C PRO A 90 0.89 15.87 10.69
N PRO A 91 0.87 16.68 9.60
CA PRO A 91 0.06 17.89 9.56
C PRO A 91 -1.43 17.54 9.65
N ARG A 92 -2.26 18.46 10.14
CA ARG A 92 -3.71 18.26 10.23
C ARG A 92 -4.29 17.94 8.85
N TRP A 93 -5.22 16.99 8.79
CA TRP A 93 -5.91 16.66 7.55
C TRP A 93 -6.98 17.73 7.26
N SER A 94 -6.87 18.42 6.13
CA SER A 94 -7.82 19.46 5.67
C SER A 94 -9.26 18.99 5.56
N LEU A 95 -9.49 17.70 5.32
CA LEU A 95 -10.83 17.08 5.27
C LEU A 95 -11.55 17.10 6.63
N LEU A 96 -10.84 17.40 7.73
CA LEU A 96 -11.38 17.59 9.07
C LEU A 96 -11.57 19.07 9.44
N GLU A 97 -11.70 19.95 8.45
CA GLU A 97 -12.10 21.34 8.63
C GLU A 97 -13.61 21.47 8.89
N ASP A 98 -14.43 20.55 8.35
CA ASP A 98 -15.85 20.45 8.70
C ASP A 98 -16.02 19.83 10.10
N GLU A 99 -16.63 20.58 11.00
CA GLU A 99 -16.91 20.17 12.37
C GLU A 99 -17.81 18.91 12.43
N ASN A 100 -18.73 18.74 11.47
CA ASN A 100 -19.58 17.56 11.41
C ASN A 100 -18.78 16.32 11.01
N GLU A 101 -17.88 16.45 10.03
CA GLU A 101 -16.96 15.37 9.64
C GLU A 101 -16.02 15.02 10.79
N ARG A 102 -15.47 16.03 11.47
CA ARG A 102 -14.61 15.84 12.65
C ARG A 102 -15.32 15.03 13.73
N ARG A 103 -16.53 15.42 14.12
CA ARG A 103 -17.34 14.70 15.13
C ARG A 103 -17.65 13.28 14.69
N ARG A 104 -17.93 13.06 13.40
CA ARG A 104 -18.17 11.72 12.86
C ARG A 104 -16.92 10.85 12.96
N CYS A 105 -15.77 11.37 12.55
CA CYS A 105 -14.50 10.66 12.67
C CYS A 105 -14.15 10.36 14.12
N GLU A 106 -14.35 11.31 15.04
CA GLU A 106 -14.16 11.11 16.47
C GLU A 106 -15.05 9.98 17.00
N ALA A 107 -16.35 9.98 16.65
CA ALA A 107 -17.26 8.91 17.06
C ALA A 107 -16.83 7.52 16.54
N VAL A 108 -16.40 7.43 15.28
CA VAL A 108 -15.90 6.17 14.69
C VAL A 108 -14.63 5.68 15.38
N VAL A 109 -13.69 6.59 15.65
CA VAL A 109 -12.44 6.26 16.35
C VAL A 109 -12.71 5.85 17.80
N SER A 110 -13.58 6.58 18.52
CA SER A 110 -13.99 6.20 19.88
C SER A 110 -14.66 4.84 19.92
N LEU A 111 -15.52 4.54 18.95
CA LEU A 111 -16.14 3.23 18.81
C LEU A 111 -15.08 2.14 18.61
N LEU A 112 -14.14 2.33 17.68
CA LEU A 112 -13.05 1.39 17.43
C LEU A 112 -12.19 1.14 18.68
N LEU A 113 -11.80 2.20 19.39
CA LEU A 113 -10.91 2.10 20.55
C LEU A 113 -11.59 1.52 21.79
N SER A 114 -12.91 1.67 21.91
CA SER A 114 -13.70 1.09 23.00
C SER A 114 -14.15 -0.35 22.73
N HIS A 115 -14.01 -0.84 21.50
CA HIS A 115 -14.48 -2.16 21.12
C HIS A 115 -13.54 -3.26 21.63
N ASP A 116 -14.10 -4.17 22.44
CA ASP A 116 -13.36 -5.28 23.03
C ASP A 116 -13.57 -6.55 22.20
N LEU A 117 -12.55 -6.91 21.41
CA LEU A 117 -12.56 -8.11 20.56
C LEU A 117 -12.63 -9.43 21.35
N SER A 118 -12.40 -9.41 22.67
CA SER A 118 -12.59 -10.60 23.51
C SER A 118 -14.05 -10.86 23.88
N LYS A 119 -14.90 -9.82 23.80
CA LYS A 119 -16.33 -9.89 24.13
C LYS A 119 -17.21 -9.91 22.90
N ASP A 120 -16.92 -9.01 21.95
CA ASP A 120 -17.73 -8.81 20.76
C ASP A 120 -16.93 -9.07 19.48
N PRO A 121 -17.43 -9.92 18.56
CA PRO A 121 -16.73 -10.21 17.32
C PRO A 121 -16.63 -8.99 16.39
N LEU A 122 -15.57 -8.97 15.58
CA LEU A 122 -15.22 -7.84 14.70
C LEU A 122 -16.36 -7.40 13.76
N HIS A 123 -17.19 -8.34 13.28
CA HIS A 123 -18.28 -8.00 12.34
C HIS A 123 -19.30 -7.02 12.95
N ILE A 124 -19.52 -7.07 14.27
CA ILE A 124 -20.41 -6.14 14.99
C ILE A 124 -19.87 -4.71 14.95
N LEU A 125 -18.55 -4.55 15.12
CA LEU A 125 -17.90 -3.26 14.97
C LEU A 125 -18.08 -2.72 13.55
N LEU A 126 -17.85 -3.55 12.53
CA LEU A 126 -17.99 -3.15 11.13
C LEU A 126 -19.43 -2.71 10.79
N GLU A 127 -20.43 -3.39 11.33
CA GLU A 127 -21.83 -2.99 11.19
C GLU A 127 -22.09 -1.60 11.78
N LYS A 128 -21.61 -1.36 13.00
CA LYS A 128 -21.75 -0.05 13.67
C LYS A 128 -21.03 1.05 12.89
N VAL A 129 -19.79 0.82 12.44
CA VAL A 129 -19.02 1.79 11.63
C VAL A 129 -19.73 2.12 10.32
N ARG A 130 -20.29 1.13 9.63
CA ARG A 130 -21.06 1.34 8.40
C ARG A 130 -22.28 2.25 8.60
N GLY A 131 -22.87 2.25 9.80
CA GLY A 131 -23.93 3.19 10.17
C GLY A 131 -23.51 4.66 10.13
N TYR A 132 -22.23 4.95 10.37
CA TYR A 132 -21.68 6.31 10.26
C TYR A 132 -21.37 6.72 8.81
N SER A 133 -21.20 5.77 7.90
CA SER A 133 -20.89 6.05 6.48
C SER A 133 -22.12 6.49 5.65
N GLN A 134 -23.34 6.26 6.15
CA GLN A 134 -24.56 6.65 5.44
C GLN A 134 -24.88 8.13 5.74
N LYS A 135 -24.79 9.00 4.73
CA LYS A 135 -25.28 10.38 4.83
C LYS A 135 -26.80 10.36 5.07
N PRO A 136 -27.33 10.99 6.13
CA PRO A 136 -28.73 11.36 6.16
C PRO A 136 -28.92 12.54 5.19
N GLY A 137 -29.59 12.30 4.06
CA GLY A 137 -30.14 13.34 3.19
C GLY A 137 -29.13 14.24 2.47
N SER A 138 -28.82 13.94 1.22
CA SER A 138 -28.44 14.97 0.24
C SER A 138 -29.40 14.85 -0.94
N PRO A 139 -30.24 15.86 -1.22
CA PRO A 139 -31.14 15.82 -2.37
C PRO A 139 -30.30 15.81 -3.65
N GLY A 140 -30.70 14.97 -4.60
CA GLY A 140 -30.02 14.81 -5.87
C GLY A 140 -29.84 16.15 -6.58
N ARG A 141 -28.58 16.53 -6.82
CA ARG A 141 -28.27 17.50 -7.87
C ARG A 141 -28.47 16.82 -9.20
N SER A 142 -29.68 16.94 -9.73
CA SER A 142 -29.97 16.70 -11.15
C SER A 142 -29.22 17.75 -11.95
N HIS A 143 -28.02 17.40 -12.43
CA HIS A 143 -27.42 18.07 -13.57
C HIS A 143 -27.93 17.37 -14.83
N HIS A 144 -29.10 17.80 -15.29
CA HIS A 144 -29.49 17.65 -16.67
C HIS A 144 -28.50 18.48 -17.50
N MET A 145 -27.47 17.84 -18.05
CA MET A 145 -26.61 18.43 -19.06
C MET A 145 -26.97 17.81 -20.39
N THR A 146 -27.54 18.64 -21.24
CA THR A 146 -27.91 18.40 -22.63
C THR A 146 -26.73 17.85 -23.43
N MET A 147 -26.99 16.81 -24.20
CA MET A 147 -26.08 16.31 -25.22
C MET A 147 -25.88 17.37 -26.29
N GLU A 148 -24.63 17.78 -26.52
CA GLU A 148 -24.20 18.24 -27.84
C GLU A 148 -23.36 17.16 -28.49
N SER A 149 -23.95 16.60 -29.54
CA SER A 149 -23.29 15.81 -30.58
C SER A 149 -22.40 16.74 -31.42
N SER A 150 -21.16 16.33 -31.70
CA SER A 150 -20.62 16.26 -33.08
C SER A 150 -19.15 15.81 -33.13
N ASP A 151 -18.95 14.82 -33.99
CA ASP A 151 -17.85 14.62 -34.95
C ASP A 151 -16.39 14.31 -34.54
N SER A 152 -16.10 13.02 -34.59
CA SER A 152 -15.30 12.36 -35.66
C SER A 152 -14.01 13.05 -36.16
N ALA A 153 -12.84 12.58 -35.68
CA ALA A 153 -11.58 12.66 -36.45
C ALA A 153 -10.52 11.62 -36.02
N ARG A 154 -10.54 10.48 -36.73
CA ARG A 154 -9.39 9.80 -37.35
C ARG A 154 -8.13 9.51 -36.52
N PHE A 155 -8.05 8.24 -36.15
CA PHE A 155 -6.85 7.42 -35.99
C PHE A 155 -5.77 7.75 -37.04
N ARG A 156 -4.58 8.19 -36.60
CA ARG A 156 -3.35 8.21 -37.40
C ARG A 156 -2.23 7.55 -36.62
N THR A 157 -1.81 6.39 -37.08
CA THR A 157 -0.54 5.74 -36.72
C THR A 157 0.63 6.45 -37.39
N PRO A 158 1.79 6.60 -36.72
CA PRO A 158 3.06 6.74 -37.43
C PRO A 158 3.84 5.42 -37.35
N SER A 159 3.87 4.72 -38.48
CA SER A 159 4.90 3.74 -38.83
C SER A 159 6.25 4.43 -38.99
N GLY A 160 7.32 3.91 -38.38
CA GLY A 160 8.69 4.30 -38.71
C GLY A 160 9.75 3.96 -37.67
N THR A 161 10.31 2.75 -37.71
CA THR A 161 11.65 2.43 -37.22
C THR A 161 12.63 2.44 -38.40
N PRO A 162 13.96 2.33 -38.22
CA PRO A 162 14.84 2.88 -37.18
C PRO A 162 16.01 3.69 -37.80
N ARG A 163 16.58 4.67 -37.08
CA ARG A 163 17.84 5.32 -37.51
C ARG A 163 18.98 4.99 -36.57
N ARG A 164 19.89 4.19 -37.10
CA ARG A 164 21.17 3.72 -36.58
C ARG A 164 22.19 4.86 -36.68
N SER A 165 22.91 5.17 -35.61
CA SER A 165 24.18 5.92 -35.69
C SER A 165 25.23 5.29 -34.79
N ARG A 166 26.16 4.58 -35.45
CA ARG A 166 27.48 4.18 -34.94
C ARG A 166 28.40 5.40 -34.92
N SER A 167 29.24 5.49 -33.90
CA SER A 167 30.51 6.26 -33.85
C SER A 167 31.44 5.46 -32.93
N ARG A 168 32.18 4.46 -33.44
CA ARG A 168 33.59 4.45 -33.91
C ARG A 168 34.61 5.11 -32.97
N ARG A 169 35.27 4.23 -32.20
CA ARG A 169 36.67 4.17 -31.72
C ARG A 169 37.53 5.44 -31.75
N GLU A 170 38.22 5.67 -30.64
CA GLU A 170 39.68 5.83 -30.64
C GLU A 170 40.30 5.15 -29.40
N LYS A 171 41.31 4.32 -29.66
CA LYS A 171 42.30 3.80 -28.71
C LYS A 171 43.46 4.78 -28.71
N THR A 172 44.06 5.05 -27.56
CA THR A 172 45.45 5.51 -27.45
C THR A 172 46.11 4.70 -26.34
N ASP A 173 47.14 3.94 -26.72
CA ASP A 173 48.11 3.26 -25.85
C ASP A 173 49.29 4.21 -25.54
N GLY A 174 49.97 4.01 -24.40
CA GLY A 174 51.28 4.58 -24.00
C GLY A 174 51.17 5.54 -22.81
N GLU A 175 51.87 5.39 -21.68
CA GLU A 175 53.04 4.58 -21.26
C GLU A 175 52.77 3.85 -19.93
#